data_AF-A0A541BYM8-F1
#
_entry.id   AF-A0A541BYM8-F1
#
_cell.length_a   1.000
_cell.length_b   1.000
_cell.length_c   1.000
_cell.angle_alpha   90.00
_cell.angle_beta   90.00
_cell.angle_gamma   90.00
#
_symmetry.space_group_name_H-M   'P 1'
#
loop_
_entity.id
_entity.type
_entity.pdbx_description
1 polymer ?
#
loop_
_entity_poly.entity_id
_entity_poly.type
_entity_poly.pdbx_seq_one_letter_code
_entity_poly.pdbx_strand_id
1 'polypeptide(L)'
;MPLERPYTPDLLAIARATLLDEVLPALPEAQRFAVRMVANAIGIAARETALAGDARTALVARVAALTGEAADPLRALAAAIRAGAFDPGTERHAEAARLLKDLARLRCSVSAPKALGGG
;
A
#
# COMPACT_ATOMS: atom_id res chain seq x y z
N MET A 1 -18.72 -0.37 13.08
CA MET A 1 -18.73 -1.85 13.09
C MET A 1 -19.48 -2.32 11.86
N PRO A 2 -18.96 -3.25 11.05
CA PRO A 2 -19.62 -3.70 9.82
C PRO A 2 -20.95 -4.39 10.11
N LEU A 3 -21.87 -4.36 9.13
CA LEU A 3 -23.24 -4.85 9.28
C LEU A 3 -23.35 -6.38 9.29
N GLU A 4 -22.42 -7.09 8.65
CA GLU A 4 -22.49 -8.55 8.47
C GLU A 4 -21.09 -9.20 8.49
N ARG A 5 -21.04 -10.51 8.80
CA ARG A 5 -19.83 -11.35 8.75
C ARG A 5 -20.00 -12.39 7.63
N PRO A 6 -18.93 -12.77 6.91
CA PRO A 6 -17.53 -12.35 7.05
C PRO A 6 -17.31 -10.88 6.69
N TYR A 7 -16.26 -10.25 7.23
CA TYR A 7 -15.94 -8.87 6.91
C TYR A 7 -15.29 -8.76 5.53
N THR A 8 -15.24 -7.56 4.95
CA THR A 8 -14.68 -7.34 3.61
C THR A 8 -13.30 -7.97 3.39
N PRO A 9 -12.32 -7.86 4.31
CA PRO A 9 -11.02 -8.51 4.12
C PRO A 9 -11.13 -10.04 4.06
N ASP A 10 -12.01 -10.64 4.85
CA ASP A 10 -12.25 -12.09 4.88
C ASP A 10 -12.89 -12.57 3.58
N LEU A 11 -13.89 -11.83 3.06
CA LEU A 11 -14.53 -12.13 1.77
C LEU A 11 -13.53 -12.06 0.61
N LEU A 12 -12.65 -11.06 0.61
CA LEU A 12 -11.59 -10.96 -0.39
C LEU A 12 -10.57 -12.09 -0.26
N ALA A 13 -10.23 -12.50 0.97
CA ALA A 13 -9.35 -13.65 1.20
C ALA A 13 -9.97 -14.96 0.68
N ILE A 14 -11.25 -15.21 0.96
CA ILE A 14 -12.00 -16.36 0.46
C ILE A 14 -12.04 -16.37 -1.07
N ALA A 15 -12.44 -15.26 -1.68
CA ALA A 15 -12.52 -15.14 -3.14
C ALA A 15 -11.17 -15.42 -3.82
N ARG A 16 -10.07 -14.92 -3.22
CA ARG A 16 -8.72 -15.18 -3.71
C ARG A 16 -8.34 -16.66 -3.58
N ALA A 17 -8.63 -17.30 -2.45
CA ALA A 17 -8.32 -18.71 -2.22
C ALA A 17 -9.09 -19.60 -3.20
N THR A 18 -10.40 -19.42 -3.33
CA THR A 18 -11.24 -20.14 -4.30
C THR A 18 -10.72 -20.00 -5.73
N LEU A 19 -10.30 -18.79 -6.14
CA LEU A 19 -9.72 -18.60 -7.47
C LEU A 19 -8.41 -19.37 -7.69
N LEU A 20 -7.54 -19.45 -6.69
CA LEU A 20 -6.22 -20.08 -6.81
C LEU A 20 -6.27 -21.60 -6.62
N ASP A 21 -7.09 -22.07 -5.70
CA ASP A 21 -7.08 -23.45 -5.23
C ASP A 21 -8.12 -24.31 -5.96
N GLU A 22 -9.25 -23.72 -6.37
CA GLU A 22 -10.34 -24.46 -7.03
C GLU A 22 -10.45 -24.12 -8.52
N VAL A 23 -10.44 -22.84 -8.88
CA VAL A 23 -10.69 -22.40 -10.26
C VAL A 23 -9.43 -22.57 -11.13
N LEU A 24 -8.28 -22.05 -10.69
CA LEU A 24 -7.04 -22.04 -11.48
C LEU A 24 -6.59 -23.43 -11.97
N PRO A 25 -6.67 -24.53 -11.18
CA PRO A 25 -6.28 -25.86 -11.65
C PRO A 25 -7.16 -26.40 -12.78
N ALA A 26 -8.44 -26.03 -12.81
CA ALA A 26 -9.40 -26.47 -13.82
C ALA A 26 -9.29 -25.69 -15.15
N LEU A 27 -8.52 -24.60 -15.19
CA LEU A 27 -8.46 -23.74 -16.37
C LEU A 27 -7.42 -24.17 -17.42
N PRO A 28 -7.72 -23.94 -18.72
CA PRO A 28 -6.73 -24.03 -19.80
C PRO A 28 -5.53 -23.12 -19.55
N GLU A 29 -4.35 -23.54 -20.02
CA GLU A 29 -3.09 -22.84 -19.77
C GLU A 29 -3.12 -21.35 -20.13
N ALA A 30 -3.72 -21.01 -21.29
CA ALA A 30 -3.83 -19.64 -21.77
C ALA A 30 -4.54 -18.67 -20.79
N GLN A 31 -5.42 -19.19 -19.92
CA GLN A 31 -6.19 -18.37 -18.97
C GLN A 31 -5.54 -18.29 -17.59
N ARG A 32 -4.56 -19.15 -17.29
CA ARG A 32 -3.94 -19.24 -15.96
C ARG A 32 -3.22 -17.97 -15.55
N PHE A 33 -2.60 -17.28 -16.50
CA PHE A 33 -1.95 -16.00 -16.24
C PHE A 33 -2.95 -14.92 -15.81
N ALA A 34 -4.05 -14.79 -16.56
CA ALA A 34 -5.10 -13.82 -16.25
C ALA A 34 -5.69 -14.04 -14.85
N VAL A 35 -6.00 -15.29 -14.48
CA VAL A 35 -6.53 -15.60 -13.15
C VAL A 35 -5.52 -15.32 -12.04
N ARG A 36 -4.23 -15.61 -12.24
CA ARG A 36 -3.19 -15.22 -11.27
C ARG A 36 -3.09 -13.70 -11.10
N MET A 37 -3.25 -12.92 -12.18
CA MET A 37 -3.31 -11.46 -12.07
C MET A 37 -4.51 -10.99 -11.25
N VAL A 38 -5.69 -11.55 -11.50
CA VAL A 38 -6.92 -11.24 -10.73
C VAL A 38 -6.74 -11.58 -9.25
N ALA A 39 -6.23 -12.78 -8.95
CA ALA A 39 -5.96 -13.20 -7.57
C ALA A 39 -4.92 -12.30 -6.88
N ASN A 40 -3.93 -11.78 -7.62
CA ASN A 40 -2.99 -10.79 -7.09
C ASN A 40 -3.69 -9.46 -6.76
N ALA A 41 -4.54 -8.95 -7.65
CA ALA A 41 -5.30 -7.72 -7.44
C ALA A 41 -6.24 -7.82 -6.22
N ILE A 42 -6.94 -8.95 -6.06
CA ILE A 42 -7.75 -9.22 -4.86
C ILE A 42 -6.88 -9.21 -3.60
N GLY A 43 -5.70 -9.82 -3.66
CA GLY A 43 -4.76 -9.79 -2.54
C GLY A 43 -4.31 -8.38 -2.15
N ILE A 44 -4.12 -7.49 -3.14
CA ILE A 44 -3.81 -6.07 -2.90
C ILE A 44 -5.00 -5.40 -2.20
N ALA A 45 -6.21 -5.57 -2.71
CA ALA A 45 -7.42 -4.99 -2.11
C ALA A 45 -7.67 -5.50 -0.68
N ALA A 46 -7.43 -6.79 -0.40
CA ALA A 46 -7.54 -7.35 0.94
C ALA A 46 -6.57 -6.68 1.92
N ARG A 47 -5.32 -6.46 1.49
CA ARG A 47 -4.32 -5.77 2.34
C ARG A 47 -4.63 -4.30 2.52
N GLU A 48 -5.14 -3.62 1.48
CA GLU A 48 -5.54 -2.22 1.59
C GLU A 48 -6.71 -2.03 2.57
N THR A 49 -7.67 -2.95 2.58
CA THR A 49 -8.79 -2.94 3.54
C THR A 49 -8.37 -3.34 4.96
N ALA A 50 -7.37 -4.23 5.11
CA ALA A 50 -6.83 -4.62 6.40
C ALA A 50 -5.85 -3.59 7.00
N LEU A 51 -5.24 -2.74 6.16
CA LEU A 51 -4.40 -1.64 6.61
C LEU A 51 -5.30 -0.64 7.34
N ALA A 52 -5.40 -0.76 8.66
CA ALA A 52 -6.14 0.18 9.49
C ALA A 52 -5.70 1.61 9.13
N GLY A 53 -6.67 2.46 8.78
CA GLY A 53 -6.44 3.80 8.25
C GLY A 53 -5.49 4.64 9.11
N ASP A 54 -5.34 4.30 10.39
CA ASP A 54 -4.47 4.91 11.38
C ASP A 54 -3.01 5.05 10.93
N ALA A 55 -2.40 4.00 10.35
CA ALA A 55 -0.99 4.04 9.95
C ALA A 55 -0.75 5.00 8.76
N ARG A 56 -1.65 4.97 7.77
CA ARG A 56 -1.62 5.88 6.62
C ARG A 56 -1.91 7.32 7.07
N THR A 57 -2.93 7.52 7.89
CA THR A 57 -3.33 8.82 8.43
C THR A 57 -2.21 9.45 9.24
N ALA A 58 -1.58 8.70 10.15
CA ALA A 58 -0.45 9.17 10.94
C ALA A 58 0.75 9.57 10.06
N LEU A 59 1.05 8.79 9.01
CA LEU A 59 2.12 9.13 8.08
C LEU A 59 1.82 10.38 7.25
N VAL A 60 0.59 10.52 6.75
CA VAL A 60 0.16 11.72 6.01
C VAL A 60 0.19 12.96 6.92
N ALA A 61 -0.21 12.84 8.19
CA ALA A 61 -0.12 13.93 9.16
C ALA A 61 1.32 14.37 9.41
N ARG A 62 2.27 13.43 9.51
CA ARG A 62 3.70 13.75 9.61
C ARG A 62 4.23 14.45 8.36
N VAL A 63 3.76 14.07 7.18
CA VAL A 63 4.11 14.77 5.93
C VAL A 63 3.56 16.20 5.94
N ALA A 64 2.32 16.39 6.37
CA ALA A 64 1.71 17.72 6.46
C ALA A 64 2.48 18.63 7.43
N ALA A 65 2.91 18.09 8.58
CA ALA A 65 3.78 18.81 9.52
C ALA A 65 5.15 19.13 8.90
N LEU A 66 5.68 18.24 8.06
CA LEU A 66 6.95 18.50 7.37
C LEU A 66 6.80 19.63 6.35
N THR A 67 5.77 19.59 5.51
CA THR A 67 5.60 20.54 4.39
C THR A 67 4.92 21.83 4.78
N GLY A 68 4.21 21.88 5.91
CA GLY A 68 3.31 22.97 6.27
C GLY A 68 2.01 23.00 5.44
N GLU A 69 1.75 21.95 4.64
CA GLU A 69 0.59 21.87 3.74
C GLU A 69 -0.31 20.71 4.15
N ALA A 70 -1.58 21.01 4.42
CA ALA A 70 -2.55 20.05 4.94
C ALA A 70 -3.49 19.51 3.85
N ALA A 71 -3.77 20.29 2.79
CA ALA A 71 -4.76 19.90 1.78
C ALA A 71 -4.23 18.82 0.84
N ASP A 72 -2.97 18.93 0.41
CA ASP A 72 -2.29 17.91 -0.39
C ASP A 72 -0.82 17.71 0.07
N PRO A 73 -0.61 17.08 1.24
CA PRO A 73 0.70 16.97 1.85
C PRO A 73 1.72 16.22 0.97
N LEU A 74 1.28 15.18 0.27
CA LEU A 74 2.16 14.36 -0.57
C LEU A 74 2.61 15.11 -1.82
N ARG A 75 1.72 15.90 -2.45
CA ARG A 75 2.09 16.76 -3.57
C ARG A 75 3.05 17.86 -3.12
N ALA A 76 2.79 18.48 -1.97
CA ALA A 76 3.68 19.48 -1.40
C ALA A 76 5.07 18.90 -1.10
N LEU A 77 5.13 17.69 -0.54
CA LEU A 77 6.38 16.98 -0.30
C LEU A 77 7.17 16.76 -1.59
N ALA A 78 6.50 16.28 -2.64
CA ALA A 78 7.12 16.07 -3.94
C ALA A 78 7.64 17.37 -4.57
N ALA A 79 6.90 18.47 -4.43
CA ALA A 79 7.33 19.79 -4.90
C ALA A 79 8.55 20.30 -4.13
N ALA A 80 8.54 20.21 -2.80
CA ALA A 80 9.64 20.63 -1.94
C ALA A 80 10.93 19.81 -2.16
N ILE A 81 10.81 18.49 -2.37
CA ILE A 81 11.95 17.65 -2.79
C ILE A 81 12.54 18.14 -4.11
N ARG A 82 11.70 18.37 -5.14
CA ARG A 82 12.17 18.86 -6.45
C ARG A 82 12.78 20.26 -6.39
N ALA A 83 12.38 21.07 -5.42
CA ALA A 83 12.94 22.40 -5.17
C ALA A 83 14.26 22.37 -4.36
N GLY A 84 14.75 21.20 -3.96
CA GLY A 84 15.99 21.05 -3.18
C GLY A 84 15.85 21.34 -1.69
N ALA A 85 14.62 21.51 -1.17
CA ALA A 85 14.40 21.85 0.24
C ALA A 85 14.87 20.74 1.22
N PHE A 86 15.10 19.52 0.72
CA PHE A 86 15.54 18.36 1.48
C PHE A 86 16.82 17.74 0.90
N ASP A 87 17.62 18.50 0.16
CA ASP A 87 18.89 18.01 -0.39
C ASP A 87 19.90 17.66 0.73
N PRO A 88 20.88 16.78 0.45
CA PRO A 88 21.92 16.45 1.43
C PRO A 88 22.58 17.71 1.99
N GLY A 89 22.64 17.81 3.33
CA GLY A 89 23.19 18.96 4.03
C GLY A 89 22.16 19.97 4.54
N THR A 90 20.88 19.86 4.14
CA THR A 90 19.81 20.63 4.80
C THR A 90 19.41 20.01 6.14
N GLU A 91 18.98 20.84 7.10
CA GLU A 91 18.61 20.40 8.45
C GLU A 91 17.53 19.31 8.45
N ARG A 92 16.64 19.32 7.44
CA ARG A 92 15.47 18.45 7.33
C ARG A 92 15.67 17.24 6.42
N HIS A 93 16.86 17.08 5.83
CA HIS A 93 17.19 15.98 4.92
C HIS A 93 16.90 14.60 5.54
N ALA A 94 17.44 14.36 6.74
CA ALA A 94 17.31 13.06 7.41
C ALA A 94 15.84 12.73 7.76
N GLU A 95 15.06 13.74 8.15
CA GLU A 95 13.65 13.58 8.45
C GLU A 95 12.84 13.21 7.20
N ALA A 96 13.03 13.95 6.10
CA ALA A 96 12.38 13.68 4.81
C ALA A 96 12.75 12.29 4.28
N ALA A 97 14.04 11.91 4.34
CA ALA A 97 14.51 10.59 3.91
C ALA A 97 13.87 9.46 4.71
N ARG A 98 13.70 9.62 6.04
CA ARG A 98 13.02 8.65 6.88
C ARG A 98 11.53 8.54 6.54
N LEU A 99 10.84 9.67 6.34
CA LEU A 99 9.44 9.69 5.93
C LEU A 99 9.20 9.00 4.58
N LEU A 100 10.08 9.22 3.60
CA LEU A 100 10.01 8.55 2.29
C LEU A 100 10.18 7.03 2.43
N LYS A 101 11.10 6.58 3.30
CA LYS A 101 11.28 5.15 3.59
C LYS A 101 10.05 4.55 4.27
N ASP A 102 9.47 5.25 5.23
CA ASP A 102 8.24 4.80 5.92
C ASP A 102 7.06 4.69 4.94
N LEU A 103 6.87 5.70 4.09
CA LEU A 103 5.85 5.70 3.03
C LEU A 103 6.06 4.57 2.02
N ALA A 104 7.30 4.36 1.58
CA ALA A 104 7.63 3.29 0.65
C ALA A 104 7.33 1.92 1.27
N ARG A 105 7.72 1.69 2.52
CA ARG A 105 7.42 0.45 3.25
C ARG A 105 5.92 0.22 3.39
N LEU A 106 5.15 1.25 3.76
CA LEU A 106 3.68 1.14 3.86
C LEU A 106 3.03 0.78 2.51
N ARG A 107 3.50 1.38 1.41
CA ARG A 107 3.00 1.04 0.07
C ARG A 107 3.38 -0.38 -0.33
N CYS A 108 4.62 -0.79 -0.05
CA CYS A 108 5.10 -2.14 -0.34
C CYS A 108 4.34 -3.20 0.46
N SER A 109 3.97 -2.96 1.72
CA SER A 109 3.20 -3.94 2.49
C SER A 109 1.84 -4.25 1.86
N VAL A 110 1.30 -3.32 1.06
CA VAL A 110 0.05 -3.51 0.31
C VAL A 110 0.30 -4.09 -1.08
N SER A 111 1.12 -3.45 -1.91
CA SER A 111 1.24 -3.81 -3.34
C SER A 111 2.31 -4.86 -3.65
N ALA A 112 3.34 -4.97 -2.82
CA ALA A 112 4.52 -5.81 -3.07
C ALA A 112 5.16 -6.34 -1.77
N PRO A 113 4.43 -7.11 -0.94
CA PRO A 113 4.91 -7.52 0.39
C PRO A 113 6.21 -8.34 0.35
N LYS A 114 6.43 -9.09 -0.75
CA LYS A 114 7.68 -9.83 -0.99
C LYS A 114 8.93 -8.93 -1.00
N ALA A 115 8.79 -7.67 -1.42
CA ALA A 115 9.89 -6.70 -1.40
C ALA A 115 10.34 -6.31 0.02
N LEU A 116 9.51 -6.60 1.03
CA LEU A 116 9.84 -6.38 2.44
C LEU A 116 10.40 -7.64 3.13
N GLY A 117 10.62 -8.73 2.38
CA GLY A 117 11.02 -10.02 2.93
C GLY A 117 9.88 -10.83 3.57
N GLY A 118 8.63 -10.35 3.47
CA GLY A 118 7.45 -11.10 3.87
C GLY A 118 7.01 -12.06 2.78
N GLY A 119 7.25 -13.36 3.00
CA GLY A 119 6.64 -14.47 2.29
C GLY A 119 5.50 -15.05 3.11
#